data_AF-E0PDN2-F1
#
_entry.id   AF-E0PDN2-F1
#
_cell.length_a   1.000
_cell.length_b   1.000
_cell.length_c   1.000
_cell.angle_alpha   90.00
_cell.angle_beta   90.00
_cell.angle_gamma   90.00
#
_symmetry.space_group_name_H-M   'P 1'
#
loop_
_entity.id
_entity.type
_entity.pdbx_description
1 polymer ?
#
loop_
_entity_poly.entity_id
_entity_poly.type
_entity_poly.pdbx_seq_one_letter_code
_entity_poly.pdbx_strand_id
1 'polypeptide(L)' 'MKKYEYVEINYTAKDVVFLCTDKHKEVINSYAENGYRYVGFIPTEIDAKGCMRKIDLIFEKED' A
#
# COMPACT_ATOMS: atom_id res chain seq x y z
N MET A 1 -15.27 -15.78 7.73
CA MET A 1 -14.37 -15.99 6.56
C MET A 1 -13.34 -14.85 6.60
N LYS A 2 -12.23 -14.88 5.85
CA LYS A 2 -11.31 -13.72 5.86
C LYS A 2 -11.70 -12.77 4.73
N LYS A 3 -11.95 -11.51 5.06
CA LYS A 3 -12.22 -10.45 4.07
C LYS A 3 -10.96 -9.66 3.79
N TYR A 4 -10.63 -9.45 2.52
CA TYR A 4 -9.46 -8.68 2.08
C TYR A 4 -9.86 -7.30 1.55
N GLU A 5 -9.14 -6.27 1.96
CA GLU A 5 -9.26 -4.91 1.43
C GLU A 5 -7.94 -4.43 0.83
N TYR A 6 -8.03 -3.75 -0.32
CA TYR A 6 -6.91 -3.24 -1.10
C TYR A 6 -6.97 -1.72 -1.13
N VAL A 7 -5.88 -1.07 -0.73
CA VAL A 7 -5.78 0.39 -0.72
C VAL A 7 -4.66 0.83 -1.65
N GLU A 8 -5.02 1.54 -2.72
CA GLU A 8 -4.06 2.08 -3.68
C GLU A 8 -3.24 3.22 -3.06
N ILE A 9 -1.92 3.12 -3.17
CA ILE A 9 -0.99 4.19 -2.81
C ILE A 9 -0.17 4.58 -4.03
N ASN A 10 -0.26 5.87 -4.36
CA ASN A 10 0.52 6.50 -5.41
C ASN A 10 1.86 7.00 -4.84
N TYR A 11 2.94 6.80 -5.59
CA TYR A 11 4.24 7.35 -5.24
C TYR A 11 4.37 8.77 -5.75
N THR A 12 4.95 9.65 -4.93
CA THR A 12 5.35 11.00 -5.37
C THR A 12 6.86 11.01 -5.61
N ALA A 13 7.29 11.60 -6.73
CA ALA A 13 8.70 11.77 -7.01
C ALA A 13 9.27 12.83 -6.06
N LYS A 14 10.14 12.41 -5.14
CA LYS A 14 10.95 13.30 -4.30
C LYS A 14 12.40 13.21 -4.78
N ASP A 15 12.95 14.34 -5.22
CA ASP A 15 14.35 14.51 -5.64
C ASP A 15 14.92 13.36 -6.48
N VAL A 16 14.50 13.28 -7.75
CA VAL A 16 15.12 12.58 -8.90
C VAL A 16 15.46 11.07 -8.74
N VAL A 17 15.41 10.48 -7.54
CA VAL A 17 16.00 9.17 -7.24
C VAL A 17 15.10 8.29 -6.35
N PHE A 18 14.11 8.86 -5.64
CA PHE A 18 13.25 8.06 -4.75
C PHE A 18 11.76 8.20 -5.03
N LEU A 19 11.11 7.05 -5.14
CA LEU A 19 9.66 6.90 -5.06
C LEU A 19 9.32 6.77 -3.57
N CYS A 20 8.83 7.85 -2.94
CA CYS A 20 8.48 7.86 -1.53
C CYS A 20 6.98 7.59 -1.34
N THR A 21 6.63 6.70 -0.41
CA THR A 21 5.26 6.57 0.10
C THR A 21 5.15 7.35 1.40
N ASP A 22 4.75 8.63 1.36
CA ASP A 22 4.66 9.41 2.61
C ASP A 22 3.40 9.04 3.44
N LYS A 23 2.44 8.30 2.85
CA LYS A 23 1.13 8.00 3.44
C LYS A 23 0.94 6.57 3.97
N HIS A 24 1.88 5.67 3.75
CA HIS A 24 1.67 4.24 4.06
C HIS A 24 1.44 3.98 5.56
N LYS A 25 2.14 4.70 6.45
CA LYS A 25 1.98 4.55 7.90
C LYS A 25 0.60 4.99 8.38
N GLU A 26 0.10 6.10 7.85
CA GLU A 26 -1.23 6.63 8.18
C GLU A 26 -2.33 5.64 7.79
N VAL A 27 -2.25 5.07 6.57
CA VAL A 27 -3.20 4.06 6.09
C VAL A 27 -3.13 2.80 6.95
N ILE A 28 -1.93 2.27 7.20
CA ILE A 28 -1.76 1.04 8.01
C ILE A 28 -2.29 1.24 9.43
N ASN A 29 -1.98 2.36 10.08
CA ASN A 29 -2.45 2.66 11.43
C ASN A 29 -3.97 2.79 11.48
N SER A 30 -4.57 3.52 10.53
CA SER A 30 -6.03 3.67 10.44
C SER A 30 -6.74 2.33 10.29
N TYR A 31 -6.23 1.45 9.42
CA TYR A 31 -6.77 0.10 9.26
C TYR A 31 -6.62 -0.76 10.52
N ALA A 32 -5.46 -0.68 11.19
CA ALA A 32 -5.21 -1.38 12.44
C ALA A 32 -6.17 -0.93 13.56
N GLU A 33 -6.45 0.36 13.68
CA GLU A 33 -7.44 0.92 14.62
C GLU A 33 -8.86 0.39 14.35
N ASN A 34 -9.17 0.07 13.10
CA ASN A 34 -10.45 -0.51 12.69
C ASN A 34 -10.49 -2.05 12.78
N GLY A 35 -9.48 -2.67 13.40
CA GLY A 35 -9.42 -4.12 13.63
C GLY A 35 -8.98 -4.94 12.42
N TYR A 36 -8.35 -4.32 11.42
CA TYR A 36 -7.75 -5.01 10.29
C TYR A 36 -6.28 -5.34 10.57
N ARG A 37 -5.80 -6.48 10.05
CA ARG A 37 -4.40 -6.90 10.11
C ARG A 37 -3.72 -6.67 8.76
N TYR A 38 -2.61 -5.94 8.76
CA TYR A 38 -1.77 -5.78 7.57
C TYR A 38 -1.12 -7.12 7.16
N VAL A 39 -1.24 -7.48 5.89
CA VAL A 39 -0.75 -8.75 5.34
C VAL A 39 0.47 -8.54 4.43
N GLY A 40 0.51 -7.42 3.70
CA GLY A 40 1.58 -7.13 2.74
C GLY A 40 1.13 -6.14 1.68
N PHE A 41 1.83 -6.09 0.56
CA PHE A 41 1.47 -5.26 -0.59
C PHE A 41 1.73 -5.96 -1.91
N ILE A 42 1.09 -5.49 -2.98
CA ILE A 42 1.37 -5.93 -4.35
C ILE A 42 1.58 -4.70 -5.26
N PRO A 43 2.58 -4.68 -6.14
CA PRO A 43 2.70 -3.65 -7.16
C PRO A 43 1.57 -3.76 -8.18
N THR A 44 0.91 -2.64 -8.47
CA THR A 44 -0.17 -2.56 -9.46
C THR A 44 0.25 -1.84 -10.73
N GLU A 45 1.34 -1.05 -10.66
CA GLU A 45 1.92 -0.38 -11.81
C GLU A 45 3.45 -0.42 -11.72
N ILE A 46 4.11 -0.95 -12.75
CA ILE A 46 5.57 -1.02 -12.86
C ILE A 46 5.95 -0.47 -14.25
N ASP A 47 6.93 0.42 -14.31
CA ASP A 47 7.40 0.96 -15.58
C ASP A 47 8.38 0.03 -16.31
N ALA A 48 8.73 0.37 -17.55
CA ALA A 48 9.65 -0.42 -18.39
C ALA A 48 11.07 -0.58 -17.81
N LYS A 49 11.43 0.21 -16.79
CA LYS A 49 12.71 0.11 -16.07
C LYS A 49 12.61 -0.72 -14.79
N GLY A 50 11.43 -1.26 -14.49
CA GLY A 50 11.16 -2.03 -13.27
C GLY A 50 10.86 -1.17 -12.05
N CYS A 51 10.63 0.14 -12.20
CA CYS A 51 10.28 0.99 -11.07
C CYS A 51 8.78 0.85 -10.74
N MET A 52 8.47 0.47 -9.51
CA MET A 52 7.10 0.40 -8.99
C MET A 52 6.51 1.80 -8.86
N ARG A 53 5.40 2.08 -9.55
CA ARG A 53 4.73 3.39 -9.60
C ARG A 53 3.46 3.45 -8.77
N LYS A 54 2.85 2.29 -8.49
CA LYS A 54 1.70 2.13 -7.61
C LYS A 54 1.76 0.79 -6.89
N ILE A 55 1.25 0.75 -5.67
CA ILE A 55 1.06 -0.47 -4.89
C ILE A 55 -0.34 -0.48 -4.27
N ASP A 56 -0.86 -1.67 -4.04
CA ASP A 56 -1.99 -1.89 -3.14
C ASP A 56 -1.48 -2.47 -1.83
N LEU A 57 -1.88 -1.85 -0.71
CA LEU A 57 -1.73 -2.46 0.61
C LEU A 57 -2.86 -3.45 0.86
N ILE A 58 -2.53 -4.63 1.38
CA ILE A 58 -3.46 -5.73 1.61
C ILE A 58 -3.71 -5.88 3.10
N PHE A 59 -4.98 -5.83 3.49
CA PHE A 59 -5.43 -6.02 4.87
C PHE A 59 -6.42 -7.18 4.97
N GLU A 60 -6.37 -7.93 6.07
CA GLU A 60 -7.38 -8.96 6.40
C GLU A 60 -8.16 -8.59 7.67
N LYS A 61 -9.42 -8.99 7.75
CA LYS A 61 -10.24 -8.92 8.96
C LYS A 61 -11.11 -10.17 9.09
N GLU A 62 -11.35 -10.60 10.31
CA GLU A 62 -12.32 -11.66 10.61
C GLU A 62 -13.74 -11.12 10.46
N ASP A 63 -14.57 -11.82 9.69
CA ASP A 63 -16.02 -11.53 9.57
C ASP A 63 -16.79 -11.85 10.86
#